data_AF-A0A5B7AJI3-F1
#
_entry.id   AF-A0A5B7AJI3-F1
#
_cell.length_a   1.000
_cell.length_b   1.000
_cell.length_c   1.000
_cell.angle_alpha   90.00
_cell.angle_beta   90.00
_cell.angle_gamma   90.00
#
_symmetry.space_group_name_H-M   'P 1'
#
loop_
_entity.id
_entity.type
_entity.pdbx_description
1 polymer ?
#
loop_
_entity_poly.entity_id
_entity_poly.type
_entity_poly.pdbx_seq_one_letter_code
_entity_poly.pdbx_strand_id
1 'polypeptide(L)'
;MAFAFSKSPSQLRGNLPTKIQESFNKDRPREVGDKFVRSTVAPLERVVPIDQLVQVLERYVSQEVPGDQNLEPEVALSNCVMEIDKKLQEVRLQEGGHSIFEVPSSLQNLGRDAFIPHVVSIGPYHRDEKRLHGMEKHKWQLLGHVLERTGYHIEFFMEAMFQLEVDTRNCYDKHFKNLTPPEFVEMMLLDACFILELLN
;
A
#
# COMPACT_ATOMS: atom_id res chain seq x y z
N MET A 1 1.93 -0.88 5.97
CA MET A 1 1.24 0.28 5.37
C MET A 1 1.18 1.38 6.42
N ALA A 2 1.93 2.46 6.23
CA ALA A 2 1.90 3.61 7.14
C ALA A 2 0.81 4.58 6.66
N PHE A 3 -0.20 4.84 7.48
CA PHE A 3 -1.22 5.84 7.19
C PHE A 3 -0.86 7.16 7.89
N ALA A 4 -0.75 8.24 7.12
CA ALA A 4 -0.75 9.60 7.63
C ALA A 4 -2.07 10.26 7.18
N PHE A 5 -2.96 10.57 8.12
CA PHE A 5 -4.16 11.34 7.85
C PHE A 5 -3.89 12.82 8.10
N SER A 6 -4.02 13.65 7.07
CA SER A 6 -4.20 15.10 7.25
C SER A 6 -5.68 15.39 7.52
N LYS A 7 -6.00 15.99 8.66
CA LYS A 7 -7.27 16.72 8.82
C LYS A 7 -6.98 18.17 9.23
N SER A 8 -7.68 19.09 8.57
CA SER A 8 -7.63 20.53 8.82
C SER A 8 -8.40 20.88 10.12
N PRO A 9 -7.89 21.78 10.97
CA PRO A 9 -8.55 22.17 12.20
C PRO A 9 -9.43 23.39 11.97
N SER A 10 -10.67 23.17 11.54
CA SER A 10 -11.72 24.16 11.70
C SER A 10 -13.02 23.42 11.96
N GLN A 11 -13.27 23.13 13.24
CA GLN A 11 -14.57 22.95 13.92
C GLN A 11 -14.29 22.12 15.18
N LEU A 12 -14.10 22.80 16.31
CA LEU A 12 -14.34 22.34 17.69
C LEU A 12 -13.86 23.48 18.62
N ARG A 13 -14.69 24.51 18.76
CA ARG A 13 -14.49 25.61 19.71
C ARG A 13 -15.36 25.30 20.94
N GLY A 14 -14.71 24.96 22.06
CA GLY A 14 -15.40 24.61 23.32
C GLY A 14 -14.42 24.39 24.48
N ASN A 15 -13.84 25.49 24.97
CA ASN A 15 -13.28 25.81 26.29
C ASN A 15 -12.68 24.71 27.21
N LEU A 16 -11.34 24.78 27.42
CA LEU A 16 -10.62 24.32 28.62
C LEU A 16 -9.45 25.32 28.93
N PRO A 17 -9.02 25.54 30.19
CA PRO A 17 -8.56 26.84 30.69
C PRO A 17 -7.05 27.14 30.57
N THR A 18 -6.77 28.41 30.84
CA THR A 18 -5.65 29.30 30.54
C THR A 18 -4.27 28.96 31.14
N LYS A 19 -3.70 27.78 30.84
CA LYS A 19 -2.25 27.53 31.10
C LYS A 19 -1.47 26.95 29.91
N ILE A 20 -2.01 27.08 28.70
CA ILE A 20 -1.30 26.80 27.45
C ILE A 20 -1.19 28.12 26.69
N GLN A 21 -0.16 28.91 27.01
CA GLN A 21 0.24 30.02 26.12
C GLN A 21 1.74 30.30 26.08
N GLU A 22 2.58 29.51 26.75
CA GLU A 22 4.05 29.62 26.64
C GLU A 22 4.72 28.26 26.40
N SER A 23 4.71 27.82 25.14
CA SER A 23 5.90 27.24 24.47
C SER A 23 5.61 27.02 22.99
N PHE A 24 5.12 28.07 22.32
CA PHE A 24 5.20 28.19 20.87
C PHE A 24 6.65 28.53 20.50
N ASN A 25 7.50 27.52 20.42
CA ASN A 25 8.75 27.56 19.64
C ASN A 25 9.38 26.16 19.58
N LYS A 26 9.15 25.43 18.49
CA LYS A 26 9.79 24.12 18.24
C LYS A 26 10.46 24.01 16.86
N ASP A 27 10.87 25.14 16.29
CA ASP A 27 11.94 25.20 15.28
C ASP A 27 13.31 25.24 15.95
N ARG A 28 13.59 24.29 16.84
CA ARG A 28 14.95 24.09 17.38
C ARG A 28 15.41 22.66 17.07
N PRO A 29 16.60 22.48 16.47
CA PRO A 29 17.17 21.15 16.25
C PRO A 29 17.23 20.35 17.54
N ARG A 30 16.92 19.05 17.47
CA ARG A 30 17.24 18.11 18.55
C ARG A 30 18.63 17.58 18.30
N GLU A 31 19.57 17.90 19.19
CA GLU A 31 20.93 17.37 19.13
C GLU A 31 20.96 15.92 19.62
N VAL A 32 21.46 15.02 18.77
CA VAL A 32 21.93 13.68 19.14
C VAL A 32 23.24 13.47 18.38
N GLY A 33 24.37 13.84 19.02
CA GLY A 33 25.72 13.67 18.47
C GLY A 33 26.08 14.59 17.29
N ASP A 34 27.39 14.70 17.00
CA ASP A 34 28.01 15.64 16.04
C ASP A 34 27.68 15.39 14.55
N LYS A 35 26.58 14.70 14.24
CA LYS A 35 26.14 14.45 12.87
C LYS A 35 24.77 15.07 12.65
N PHE A 36 24.79 16.32 12.18
CA PHE A 36 23.63 17.00 11.64
C PHE A 36 23.16 16.29 10.37
N VAL A 37 22.31 15.27 10.50
CA VAL A 37 21.66 14.65 9.34
C VAL A 37 20.49 15.55 8.94
N ARG A 38 20.73 16.44 7.97
CA ARG A 38 19.63 17.03 7.20
C ARG A 38 18.93 15.88 6.49
N SER A 39 17.69 15.60 6.89
CA SER A 39 16.76 14.88 6.03
C SER A 39 16.49 15.77 4.82
N THR A 40 17.34 15.68 3.80
CA THR A 40 17.11 16.29 2.49
C THR A 40 16.19 15.39 1.70
N VAL A 41 14.95 15.21 2.15
CA VAL A 41 13.91 14.81 1.21
C VAL A 41 13.51 16.10 0.51
N ALA A 42 14.23 16.42 -0.56
CA ALA A 42 13.78 17.44 -1.51
C ALA A 42 12.35 17.06 -1.94
N PRO A 43 11.46 18.06 -2.16
CA PRO A 43 10.19 17.78 -2.82
C PRO A 43 10.48 16.97 -4.08
N LEU A 44 9.77 15.85 -4.26
CA LEU A 44 9.73 15.14 -5.53
C LEU A 44 9.02 16.04 -6.55
N GLU A 45 9.69 17.13 -6.95
CA GLU A 45 9.42 17.79 -8.22
C GLU A 45 9.86 16.80 -9.30
N ARG A 46 8.94 15.87 -9.56
CA ARG A 46 8.98 14.89 -10.63
C ARG A 46 9.04 15.65 -11.95
N VAL A 47 10.24 15.88 -12.45
CA VAL A 47 10.44 15.62 -13.88
C VAL A 47 10.43 14.11 -13.99
N VAL A 48 9.33 13.53 -14.45
CA VAL A 48 9.20 12.07 -14.52
C VAL A 48 10.20 11.62 -15.59
N PRO A 49 11.08 10.64 -15.35
CA PRO A 49 12.04 10.14 -16.34
C PRO A 49 11.40 9.79 -17.70
N ILE A 50 10.10 9.47 -17.68
CA ILE A 50 9.26 9.24 -18.85
C ILE A 50 9.13 10.49 -19.72
N ASP A 51 8.96 11.68 -19.15
CA ASP A 51 8.81 12.93 -19.89
C ASP A 51 10.10 13.25 -20.68
N GLN A 52 11.26 12.92 -20.11
CA GLN A 52 12.55 13.05 -20.81
C GLN A 52 12.67 12.05 -21.97
N LEU A 53 12.23 10.80 -21.78
CA LEU A 53 12.22 9.80 -22.84
C LEU A 53 11.33 10.23 -24.00
N VAL A 54 10.12 10.73 -23.72
CA VAL A 54 9.19 11.23 -24.73
C VAL A 54 9.83 12.37 -25.54
N GLN A 55 10.43 13.35 -24.87
CA GLN A 55 11.12 14.47 -25.55
C GLN A 55 12.28 13.99 -26.44
N VAL A 56 13.04 12.97 -26.01
CA VAL A 56 14.10 12.39 -26.83
C VAL A 56 13.51 11.77 -28.09
N LEU A 57 12.46 10.96 -27.95
CA LEU A 57 11.81 10.30 -29.09
C LEU A 57 11.18 11.31 -30.06
N GLU A 58 10.52 12.36 -29.55
CA GLU A 58 9.96 13.45 -30.38
C GLU A 58 11.03 14.14 -31.24
N ARG A 59 12.23 14.35 -30.69
CA ARG A 59 13.36 14.93 -31.44
C ARG A 59 13.83 14.02 -32.57
N TYR A 60 13.86 12.71 -32.34
CA TYR A 60 14.24 11.74 -33.38
C TYR A 60 13.19 11.65 -34.49
N VAL A 61 11.90 11.63 -34.14
CA VAL A 61 10.80 11.59 -35.13
C VAL A 61 10.75 12.88 -35.96
N SER A 62 11.09 14.03 -35.35
CA SER A 62 11.11 15.33 -36.04
C SER A 62 12.33 15.54 -36.94
N GLN A 63 13.29 14.61 -36.98
CA GLN A 63 14.54 14.71 -37.74
C GLN A 63 14.55 13.91 -39.06
N GLU A 64 13.42 13.34 -39.51
CA GLU A 64 13.39 12.61 -40.78
C GLU A 64 13.78 13.48 -41.99
N VAL A 65 14.81 13.03 -42.71
CA VAL A 65 15.31 13.55 -44.00
C VAL A 65 14.60 12.78 -45.14
N PRO A 66 14.32 13.38 -46.32
CA PRO A 66 13.44 12.76 -47.31
C PRO A 66 14.04 11.53 -47.99
N GLY A 67 13.35 10.40 -47.82
CA GLY A 67 12.99 9.46 -48.89
C GLY A 67 14.05 8.50 -49.41
N ASP A 68 13.90 7.21 -49.07
CA ASP A 68 14.05 6.15 -50.07
C ASP A 68 12.84 5.21 -49.97
N GLN A 69 12.20 4.95 -51.12
CA GLN A 69 10.92 4.24 -51.21
C GLN A 69 11.17 2.73 -51.18
N ASN A 70 11.01 2.12 -50.00
CA ASN A 70 10.68 0.70 -49.89
C ASN A 70 9.45 0.56 -48.99
N LEU A 71 8.35 0.13 -49.59
CA LEU A 71 7.02 0.02 -49.01
C LEU A 71 6.87 -1.28 -48.18
N GLU A 72 7.67 -1.42 -47.12
CA GLU A 72 7.66 -2.58 -46.20
C GLU A 72 7.74 -2.20 -44.68
N PRO A 73 8.37 -1.07 -44.26
CA PRO A 73 8.45 -0.70 -42.85
C PRO A 73 7.11 -0.31 -42.21
N GLU A 74 6.18 0.26 -42.98
CA GLU A 74 4.93 0.84 -42.47
C GLU A 74 3.92 -0.24 -42.05
N VAL A 75 3.82 -1.32 -42.84
CA VAL A 75 3.01 -2.50 -42.52
C VAL A 75 3.58 -3.23 -41.30
N ALA A 76 4.91 -3.32 -41.20
CA ALA A 76 5.58 -3.93 -40.05
C ALA A 76 5.36 -3.14 -38.75
N LEU A 77 5.44 -1.80 -38.80
CA LEU A 77 5.15 -0.94 -37.65
C LEU A 77 3.69 -1.07 -37.19
N SER A 78 2.75 -1.05 -38.13
CA SER A 78 1.31 -1.21 -37.85
C SER A 78 1.02 -2.54 -37.13
N ASN A 79 1.62 -3.63 -37.61
CA ASN A 79 1.49 -4.94 -36.95
C ASN A 79 2.09 -4.94 -35.54
N CYS A 80 3.25 -4.30 -35.32
CA CYS A 80 3.84 -4.17 -33.99
C CYS A 80 2.98 -3.35 -33.03
N VAL A 81 2.39 -2.24 -33.50
CA VAL A 81 1.48 -1.42 -32.69
C VAL A 81 0.25 -2.22 -32.28
N MET A 82 -0.38 -2.94 -33.21
CA MET A 82 -1.53 -3.80 -32.91
C MET A 82 -1.20 -4.88 -31.87
N GLU A 83 -0.04 -5.52 -31.97
CA GLU A 83 0.40 -6.54 -31.00
C GLU A 83 0.66 -5.94 -29.61
N ILE A 84 1.24 -4.74 -29.54
CA ILE A 84 1.45 -4.03 -28.27
C ILE A 84 0.11 -3.62 -27.66
N ASP A 85 -0.80 -3.04 -28.45
CA ASP A 85 -2.13 -2.63 -27.98
C ASP A 85 -2.93 -3.84 -27.48
N LYS A 86 -2.88 -4.96 -28.19
CA LYS A 86 -3.52 -6.20 -27.75
C LYS A 86 -3.00 -6.65 -26.39
N LYS A 87 -1.67 -6.69 -26.20
CA LYS A 87 -1.06 -7.05 -24.90
C LYS A 87 -1.44 -6.07 -23.80
N LEU A 88 -1.51 -4.77 -24.10
CA LEU A 88 -1.97 -3.75 -23.13
C LEU A 88 -3.43 -3.96 -22.74
N GLN A 89 -4.30 -4.32 -23.69
CA GLN A 89 -5.70 -4.63 -23.41
C GLN A 89 -5.84 -5.92 -22.61
N GLU A 90 -5.03 -6.96 -22.88
CA GLU A 90 -5.01 -8.19 -22.07
C GLU A 90 -4.65 -7.89 -20.61
N VAL A 91 -3.67 -7.01 -20.37
CA VAL A 91 -3.29 -6.58 -19.01
C VAL A 91 -4.40 -5.75 -18.33
N ARG A 92 -5.12 -4.90 -19.08
CA ARG A 92 -6.24 -4.11 -18.57
C ARG A 92 -7.50 -4.95 -18.33
N LEU A 93 -7.76 -5.96 -19.15
CA LEU A 93 -8.88 -6.88 -18.94
C LEU A 93 -8.64 -7.82 -17.75
N GLN A 94 -7.38 -7.93 -17.29
CA GLN A 94 -7.02 -8.45 -15.98
C GLN A 94 -7.25 -7.43 -14.85
N GLU A 95 -8.08 -6.40 -15.02
CA GLU A 95 -8.65 -5.53 -13.97
C GLU A 95 -9.60 -6.32 -13.02
N GLY A 96 -9.08 -7.43 -12.49
CA GLY A 96 -9.29 -7.97 -11.16
C GLY A 96 -7.92 -8.24 -10.52
N GLY A 97 -6.94 -7.37 -10.81
CA GLY A 97 -5.54 -7.54 -10.47
C GLY A 97 -5.27 -7.37 -8.98
N HIS A 98 -4.21 -8.02 -8.53
CA HIS A 98 -3.73 -7.92 -7.17
C HIS A 98 -3.46 -6.45 -6.79
N SER A 99 -3.93 -6.02 -5.63
CA SER A 99 -3.73 -4.67 -5.08
C SER A 99 -2.76 -4.66 -3.90
N ILE A 100 -2.42 -5.85 -3.39
CA ILE A 100 -1.52 -6.07 -2.28
C ILE A 100 -0.41 -7.00 -2.77
N PHE A 101 0.83 -6.51 -2.71
CA PHE A 101 2.00 -7.23 -3.21
C PHE A 101 2.96 -7.55 -2.07
N GLU A 102 3.61 -8.71 -2.15
CA GLU A 102 4.73 -8.98 -1.26
C GLU A 102 5.90 -8.07 -1.66
N VAL A 103 6.56 -7.50 -0.67
CA VAL A 103 7.75 -6.68 -0.90
C VAL A 103 8.85 -7.55 -1.52
N PRO A 104 9.39 -7.23 -2.71
CA PRO A 104 10.48 -7.98 -3.32
C PRO A 104 11.72 -8.03 -2.43
N SER A 105 12.40 -9.19 -2.39
CA SER A 105 13.59 -9.39 -1.55
C SER A 105 14.72 -8.39 -1.82
N SER A 106 14.82 -7.87 -3.04
CA SER A 106 15.77 -6.81 -3.39
C SER A 106 15.54 -5.55 -2.57
N LEU A 107 14.28 -5.13 -2.38
CA LEU A 107 13.92 -3.98 -1.56
C LEU A 107 14.08 -4.26 -0.07
N GLN A 108 13.74 -5.47 0.37
CA GLN A 108 13.96 -5.88 1.76
C GLN A 108 15.45 -5.79 2.12
N ASN A 109 16.37 -6.15 1.21
CA ASN A 109 17.81 -6.09 1.46
C ASN A 109 18.36 -4.66 1.62
N LEU A 110 17.69 -3.65 1.04
CA LEU A 110 18.09 -2.23 1.20
C LEU A 110 17.71 -1.67 2.58
N GLY A 111 16.70 -2.23 3.23
CA GLY A 111 16.23 -1.77 4.53
C GLY A 111 15.18 -2.70 5.11
N ARG A 112 15.62 -3.84 5.66
CA ARG A 112 14.73 -4.90 6.17
C ARG A 112 13.70 -4.37 7.17
N ASP A 113 14.15 -3.50 8.05
CA ASP A 113 13.31 -2.96 9.13
C ASP A 113 12.20 -2.03 8.63
N ALA A 114 12.30 -1.51 7.39
CA ALA A 114 11.27 -0.64 6.82
C ALA A 114 10.04 -1.43 6.30
N PHE A 115 10.23 -2.71 5.98
CA PHE A 115 9.22 -3.52 5.28
C PHE A 115 8.70 -4.68 6.13
N ILE A 116 9.45 -5.09 7.14
CA ILE A 116 9.09 -6.19 8.03
C ILE A 116 8.29 -5.61 9.22
N PRO A 117 7.04 -6.04 9.47
CA PRO A 117 6.24 -5.50 10.57
C PRO A 117 6.87 -5.88 11.91
N HIS A 118 6.92 -4.99 12.90
CA HIS A 118 7.63 -5.26 14.17
C HIS A 118 6.73 -5.75 15.30
N VAL A 119 5.45 -5.38 15.27
CA VAL A 119 4.54 -5.54 16.41
C VAL A 119 3.40 -6.49 16.09
N VAL A 120 2.82 -6.39 14.89
CA VAL A 120 1.61 -7.09 14.49
C VAL A 120 1.68 -7.50 13.04
N SER A 121 1.26 -8.73 12.71
CA SER A 121 1.00 -9.10 11.32
C SER A 121 -0.38 -8.58 10.93
N ILE A 122 -0.54 -8.04 9.73
CA ILE A 122 -1.85 -7.77 9.15
C ILE A 122 -1.86 -8.46 7.79
N GLY A 123 -2.81 -9.36 7.61
CA GLY A 123 -2.89 -10.23 6.47
C GLY A 123 -1.89 -11.40 6.52
N PRO A 124 -1.83 -12.15 5.41
CA PRO A 124 -1.23 -13.49 5.36
C PRO A 124 0.30 -13.51 5.26
N TYR A 125 0.97 -12.47 4.74
CA TYR A 125 2.42 -12.54 4.47
C TYR A 125 3.28 -12.79 5.72
N HIS A 126 2.88 -12.23 6.86
CA HIS A 126 3.66 -12.29 8.10
C HIS A 126 2.93 -13.06 9.22
N ARG A 127 1.85 -13.78 8.88
CA ARG A 127 0.94 -14.41 9.85
C ARG A 127 1.65 -15.38 10.80
N ASP A 128 2.50 -16.24 10.24
CA ASP A 128 3.11 -17.35 10.98
C ASP A 128 4.45 -16.97 11.64
N GLU A 129 4.80 -15.68 11.65
CA GLU A 129 6.04 -15.23 12.25
C GLU A 129 5.95 -15.23 13.78
N LYS A 130 6.70 -16.13 14.41
CA LYS A 130 6.72 -16.34 15.87
C LYS A 130 6.88 -15.06 16.68
N ARG A 131 7.66 -14.09 16.19
CA ARG A 131 7.90 -12.81 16.87
C ARG A 131 6.67 -11.90 16.96
N LEU A 132 5.65 -12.13 16.12
CA LEU A 132 4.41 -11.35 16.06
C LEU A 132 3.26 -12.02 16.81
N HIS A 133 3.43 -13.27 17.26
CA HIS A 133 2.37 -14.06 17.88
C HIS A 133 1.80 -13.44 19.17
N GLY A 134 2.59 -12.61 19.87
CA GLY A 134 2.14 -11.88 21.05
C GLY A 134 0.95 -10.95 20.76
N MET A 135 0.89 -10.37 19.57
CA MET A 135 -0.21 -9.50 19.17
C MET A 135 -1.41 -10.28 18.64
N GLU A 136 -1.22 -11.48 18.07
CA GLU A 136 -2.34 -12.33 17.66
C GLU A 136 -3.28 -12.64 18.84
N LYS A 137 -2.72 -12.88 20.03
CA LYS A 137 -3.51 -13.04 21.26
C LYS A 137 -4.34 -11.78 21.60
N HIS A 138 -3.79 -10.59 21.39
CA HIS A 138 -4.51 -9.34 21.65
C HIS A 138 -5.65 -9.12 20.65
N LYS A 139 -5.50 -9.54 19.39
CA LYS A 139 -6.61 -9.46 18.42
C LYS A 139 -7.82 -10.29 18.86
N TRP A 140 -7.59 -11.47 19.44
CA TRP A 140 -8.67 -12.28 20.02
C TRP A 140 -9.38 -11.58 21.18
N GLN A 141 -8.64 -10.87 22.03
CA GLN A 141 -9.23 -10.08 23.12
C GLN A 141 -10.09 -8.93 22.57
N LEU A 142 -9.61 -8.26 21.52
CA LEU A 142 -10.38 -7.20 20.85
C LEU A 142 -11.66 -7.75 20.21
N LEU A 143 -11.61 -8.92 19.56
CA LEU A 143 -12.81 -9.57 19.06
C LEU A 143 -13.81 -9.83 20.20
N GLY A 144 -13.35 -10.33 21.35
CA GLY A 144 -14.20 -10.50 22.54
C GLY A 144 -14.90 -9.20 22.96
N HIS A 145 -14.14 -8.10 23.07
CA HIS A 145 -14.72 -6.79 23.41
C HIS A 145 -15.71 -6.29 22.35
N VAL A 146 -15.45 -6.52 21.06
CA VAL A 146 -16.37 -6.16 19.98
C VAL A 146 -17.68 -6.93 20.09
N LEU A 147 -17.62 -8.25 20.36
CA LEU A 147 -18.82 -9.07 20.56
C LEU A 147 -19.63 -8.58 21.77
N GLU A 148 -18.97 -8.32 22.90
CA GLU A 148 -19.61 -7.80 24.11
C GLU A 148 -20.26 -6.43 23.89
N ARG A 149 -19.56 -5.52 23.22
CA ARG A 149 -20.02 -4.14 22.97
C ARG A 149 -21.18 -4.07 21.98
N THR A 150 -21.18 -4.94 20.97
CA THR A 150 -22.17 -4.90 19.89
C THR A 150 -23.37 -5.81 20.15
N GLY A 151 -23.22 -6.83 20.99
CA GLY A 151 -24.27 -7.82 21.29
C GLY A 151 -24.56 -8.80 20.14
N TYR A 152 -23.80 -8.74 19.04
CA TYR A 152 -23.92 -9.69 17.94
C TYR A 152 -23.18 -10.99 18.23
N HIS A 153 -23.72 -12.08 17.71
CA HIS A 153 -23.10 -13.40 17.72
C HIS A 153 -21.94 -13.47 16.72
N ILE A 154 -20.95 -14.34 16.99
CA ILE A 154 -19.76 -14.49 16.15
C ILE A 154 -20.11 -14.97 14.74
N GLU A 155 -21.17 -15.77 14.61
CA GLU A 155 -21.68 -16.29 13.34
C GLU A 155 -22.02 -15.17 12.36
N PHE A 156 -22.59 -14.06 12.84
CA PHE A 156 -22.91 -12.90 12.00
C PHE A 156 -21.66 -12.32 11.34
N PHE A 157 -20.57 -12.16 12.10
CA PHE A 157 -19.32 -11.64 11.57
C PHE A 157 -18.63 -12.65 10.64
N MET A 158 -18.66 -13.93 11.01
CA MET A 158 -18.07 -15.00 10.18
C MET A 158 -18.78 -15.10 8.82
N GLU A 159 -20.12 -15.09 8.79
CA GLU A 159 -20.90 -15.11 7.55
C GLU A 159 -20.57 -13.93 6.64
N ALA A 160 -20.45 -12.72 7.21
CA ALA A 160 -20.06 -11.53 6.45
C ALA A 160 -18.62 -11.65 5.90
N MET A 161 -17.68 -12.14 6.71
CA MET A 161 -16.28 -12.30 6.28
C MET A 161 -16.11 -13.41 5.24
N PHE A 162 -16.89 -14.49 5.31
CA PHE A 162 -16.88 -15.56 4.29
C PHE A 162 -17.33 -15.04 2.92
N GLN A 163 -18.30 -14.13 2.86
CA GLN A 163 -18.74 -13.52 1.60
C GLN A 163 -17.65 -12.66 0.96
N LEU A 164 -16.73 -12.11 1.75
CA LEU A 164 -15.63 -11.26 1.30
C LEU A 164 -14.33 -12.02 1.04
N GLU A 165 -14.27 -13.31 1.37
CA GLU A 165 -13.04 -14.11 1.39
C GLU A 165 -12.35 -14.15 0.03
N VAL A 166 -13.09 -14.51 -1.03
CA VAL A 166 -12.54 -14.70 -2.37
C VAL A 166 -12.00 -13.39 -2.95
N ASP A 167 -12.79 -12.32 -2.86
CA ASP A 167 -12.42 -10.99 -3.36
C ASP A 167 -11.19 -10.44 -2.61
N THR A 168 -11.17 -10.61 -1.28
CA THR A 168 -10.04 -10.19 -0.44
C THR A 168 -8.79 -11.02 -0.73
N ARG A 169 -8.93 -12.33 -0.92
CA ARG A 169 -7.79 -13.20 -1.26
C ARG A 169 -7.22 -12.85 -2.64
N ASN A 170 -8.08 -12.52 -3.61
CA ASN A 170 -7.66 -12.12 -4.96
C ASN A 170 -6.92 -10.78 -4.98
N CYS A 171 -7.07 -9.94 -3.96
CA CYS A 171 -6.29 -8.73 -3.82
C CYS A 171 -4.80 -9.00 -3.56
N TYR A 172 -4.39 -10.20 -3.12
CA TYR A 172 -2.99 -10.53 -2.88
C TYR A 172 -2.32 -11.16 -4.09
N ASP A 173 -1.09 -10.73 -4.40
CA ASP A 173 -0.28 -11.24 -5.52
C ASP A 173 0.18 -12.69 -5.40
N LYS A 174 0.03 -13.27 -4.22
CA LYS A 174 0.42 -14.65 -3.92
C LYS A 174 -0.78 -15.54 -3.68
N HIS A 175 -0.67 -16.76 -4.19
CA HIS A 175 -1.56 -17.86 -3.82
C HIS A 175 -1.07 -18.55 -2.54
N PHE A 176 -1.79 -18.38 -1.43
CA PHE A 176 -1.49 -18.99 -0.14
C PHE A 176 -2.00 -20.43 -0.06
N LYS A 177 -1.28 -21.39 -0.68
CA LYS A 177 -1.69 -22.81 -0.76
C LYS A 177 -1.86 -23.49 0.61
N ASN A 178 -1.13 -23.02 1.62
CA ASN A 178 -1.15 -23.59 2.97
C ASN A 178 -2.14 -22.88 3.89
N LEU A 179 -2.99 -22.00 3.35
CA LEU A 179 -3.93 -21.21 4.13
C LEU A 179 -5.35 -21.46 3.64
N THR A 180 -6.10 -22.23 4.41
CA THR A 180 -7.47 -22.62 4.07
C THR A 180 -8.42 -21.41 4.11
N PRO A 181 -9.60 -21.48 3.46
CA PRO A 181 -10.59 -20.40 3.54
C PRO A 181 -11.02 -20.05 4.98
N PRO A 182 -11.33 -21.02 5.86
CA PRO A 182 -11.68 -20.71 7.25
C PRO A 182 -10.55 -20.00 8.01
N GLU A 183 -9.30 -20.44 7.84
CA GLU A 183 -8.16 -19.78 8.50
C GLU A 183 -7.96 -18.36 7.97
N PHE A 184 -8.16 -18.13 6.66
CA PHE A 184 -8.08 -16.79 6.06
C PHE A 184 -9.16 -15.86 6.59
N VAL A 185 -10.40 -16.35 6.69
CA VAL A 185 -11.54 -15.61 7.27
C VAL A 185 -11.30 -15.27 8.73
N GLU A 186 -10.78 -16.19 9.53
CA GLU A 186 -10.40 -15.93 10.93
C GLU A 186 -9.41 -14.77 11.01
N MET A 187 -8.36 -14.78 10.20
CA MET A 187 -7.38 -13.70 10.14
C MET A 187 -8.00 -12.38 9.67
N MET A 188 -8.85 -12.39 8.63
CA MET A 188 -9.56 -11.18 8.19
C MET A 188 -10.37 -10.55 9.32
N LEU A 189 -11.09 -11.38 10.09
CA LEU A 189 -11.91 -10.91 11.20
C LEU A 189 -11.06 -10.29 12.32
N LEU A 190 -10.03 -11.01 12.76
CA LEU A 190 -9.13 -10.56 13.81
C LEU A 190 -8.39 -9.26 13.42
N ASP A 191 -7.91 -9.19 12.18
CA ASP A 191 -7.23 -8.01 11.64
C ASP A 191 -8.17 -6.83 11.51
N ALA A 192 -9.40 -7.03 11.03
CA ALA A 192 -10.40 -5.98 10.92
C ALA A 192 -10.76 -5.40 12.30
N CYS A 193 -11.00 -6.25 13.30
CA CYS A 193 -11.24 -5.81 14.68
C CYS A 193 -10.06 -5.01 15.23
N PHE A 194 -8.83 -5.50 15.02
CA PHE A 194 -7.63 -4.80 15.46
C PHE A 194 -7.46 -3.42 14.81
N ILE A 195 -7.64 -3.32 13.49
CA ILE A 195 -7.50 -2.06 12.75
C ILE A 195 -8.58 -1.07 13.20
N LEU A 196 -9.83 -1.52 13.34
CA LEU A 196 -10.93 -0.64 13.73
C LEU A 196 -10.74 -0.09 15.14
N GLU A 197 -10.32 -0.92 16.11
CA GLU A 197 -10.05 -0.46 17.47
C GLU A 197 -8.77 0.39 17.58
N LEU A 198 -7.79 0.19 16.68
CA LEU A 198 -6.60 1.05 16.60
C LEU A 198 -6.93 2.46 16.07
N LEU A 199 -7.96 2.58 15.23
CA LEU A 199 -8.39 3.83 14.60
C LEU A 199 -9.50 4.56 15.37
N ASN A 200 -10.03 3.95 16.43
CA ASN A 200 -11.07 4.48 17.30
C ASN A 200 -10.47 5.43 18.36
#